data_AF-A0A537UTP6-F1
#
_entry.id   AF-A0A537UTP6-F1
#
_cell.length_a   1.000
_cell.length_b   1.000
_cell.length_c   1.000
_cell.angle_alpha   90.00
_cell.angle_beta   90.00
_cell.angle_gamma   90.00
#
_symmetry.space_group_name_H-M   'P 1'
#
loop_
_entity.id
_entity.type
_entity.pdbx_description
1 polymer ?
#
loop_
_entity_poly.entity_id
_entity_poly.type
_entity_poly.pdbx_seq_one_letter_code
_entity_poly.pdbx_strand_id
1 'polypeptide(L)'
;LAAALEIADLMERTLQPLDRAARTYYASGARFALGEMRSAARRLPAETAWQRQAVETVTDELFTLQAEIAYSALHASLDAADPLAAWTKERATALAPAEAIAAELRAGATPDLAMLVVASRQLRQALG
;
A
#
# COMPACT_ATOMS: atom_id res chain seq x y z
N LEU A 1 11.10 -1.70 11.07
CA LEU A 1 10.24 -1.81 12.25
C LEU A 1 8.76 -1.70 11.91
N ALA A 2 8.32 -0.67 11.17
CA ALA A 2 6.90 -0.48 10.81
C ALA A 2 6.22 -1.76 10.28
N ALA A 3 6.77 -2.40 9.25
CA ALA A 3 6.18 -3.61 8.67
C ALA A 3 5.97 -4.78 9.67
N ALA A 4 6.84 -4.95 10.66
CA ALA A 4 6.68 -6.04 11.64
C ALA A 4 5.52 -5.77 12.60
N LEU A 5 5.32 -4.51 13.00
CA LEU A 5 4.20 -4.10 13.84
C LEU A 5 2.88 -4.21 13.06
N GLU A 6 2.85 -3.74 11.81
CA GLU A 6 1.67 -3.86 10.94
C GLU A 6 1.28 -5.32 10.69
N ILE A 7 2.24 -6.20 10.47
CA ILE A 7 1.98 -7.64 10.27
C ILE A 7 1.45 -8.27 11.56
N ALA A 8 1.96 -7.90 12.73
CA ALA A 8 1.45 -8.39 14.01
C ALA A 8 -0.01 -7.94 14.24
N ASP A 9 -0.32 -6.67 14.00
CA ASP A 9 -1.69 -6.13 14.06
C ASP A 9 -2.63 -6.86 13.07
N LEU A 10 -2.14 -7.11 11.85
CA LEU A 10 -2.88 -7.88 10.84
C LEU A 10 -3.21 -9.29 11.32
N MET A 11 -2.26 -10.00 11.93
CA MET A 11 -2.48 -11.34 12.47
C MET A 11 -3.58 -11.33 13.53
N GLU A 12 -3.52 -10.38 14.47
CA GLU A 12 -4.49 -10.27 15.56
C GLU A 12 -5.89 -9.95 15.04
N ARG A 13 -6.02 -8.98 14.14
CA ARG A 13 -7.31 -8.50 13.63
C ARG A 13 -7.99 -9.46 12.65
N THR A 14 -7.22 -10.27 11.93
CA THR A 14 -7.75 -11.21 10.92
C THR A 14 -7.76 -12.66 11.40
N LEU A 15 -7.17 -12.95 12.57
CA LEU A 15 -6.94 -14.29 13.11
C LEU A 15 -6.20 -15.21 12.12
N GLN A 16 -5.28 -14.63 11.33
CA GLN A 16 -4.50 -15.35 10.32
C GLN A 16 -3.08 -15.64 10.83
N PRO A 17 -2.47 -16.77 10.40
CA PRO A 17 -1.10 -17.10 10.76
C PRO A 17 -0.10 -16.11 10.15
N LEU A 18 1.04 -15.93 10.82
CA LEU A 18 2.11 -14.98 10.44
C LEU A 18 2.49 -15.07 8.95
N ASP A 19 2.73 -16.28 8.43
CA ASP A 19 3.13 -16.47 7.03
C ASP A 19 2.07 -15.92 6.06
N ARG A 20 0.79 -16.15 6.34
CA ARG A 20 -0.32 -15.70 5.49
C ARG A 20 -0.53 -14.19 5.58
N ALA A 21 -0.45 -13.62 6.79
CA ALA A 21 -0.52 -12.18 7.00
C ALA A 21 0.66 -11.46 6.31
N ALA A 22 1.89 -11.95 6.50
CA ALA A 22 3.09 -11.39 5.89
C ALA A 22 3.06 -11.48 4.36
N ARG A 23 2.72 -12.65 3.79
CA ARG A 23 2.60 -12.82 2.33
C ARG A 23 1.61 -11.84 1.74
N THR A 24 0.43 -11.70 2.35
CA THR A 24 -0.59 -10.77 1.85
C THR A 24 -0.10 -9.33 1.98
N TYR A 25 0.50 -8.94 3.10
CA TYR A 25 1.07 -7.60 3.30
C TYR A 25 2.12 -7.24 2.24
N TYR A 26 3.10 -8.11 1.99
CA TYR A 26 4.12 -7.85 1.00
C TYR A 26 3.59 -7.92 -0.43
N ALA A 27 2.65 -8.83 -0.72
CA ALA A 27 1.99 -8.91 -2.02
C ALA A 27 1.18 -7.64 -2.32
N SER A 28 0.49 -7.06 -1.32
CA SER A 28 -0.20 -5.77 -1.45
C SER A 28 0.79 -4.66 -1.82
N GLY A 29 1.93 -4.59 -1.12
CA GLY A 29 2.99 -3.64 -1.44
C GLY A 29 3.53 -3.79 -2.85
N ALA A 30 3.79 -5.03 -3.29
CA ALA A 30 4.29 -5.32 -4.63
C ALA A 30 3.26 -5.00 -5.72
N ARG A 31 1.97 -5.30 -5.49
CA ARG A 31 0.90 -5.05 -6.45
C ARG A 31 0.63 -3.56 -6.69
N PHE A 32 0.81 -2.72 -5.68
CA PHE A 32 0.54 -1.29 -5.79
C PHE A 32 1.80 -0.41 -5.79
N ALA A 33 2.99 -1.01 -5.98
CA ALA A 33 4.28 -0.33 -6.02
C ALA A 33 4.57 0.56 -4.79
N LEU A 34 4.08 0.16 -3.61
CA LEU A 34 4.19 0.96 -2.38
C LEU A 34 5.64 1.03 -1.88
N GLY A 35 6.44 0.01 -2.17
CA GLY A 35 7.87 0.02 -1.86
C GLY A 35 8.62 1.09 -2.66
N GLU A 36 8.31 1.19 -3.94
CA GLU A 36 8.83 2.15 -4.91
C GLU A 36 8.39 3.57 -4.53
N MET A 37 7.12 3.77 -4.21
CA MET A 37 6.58 5.04 -3.72
C MET A 37 7.31 5.53 -2.46
N ARG A 38 7.45 4.67 -1.43
CA ARG A 38 8.21 5.01 -0.21
C ARG A 38 9.69 5.27 -0.51
N SER A 39 10.27 4.54 -1.45
CA SER A 39 11.65 4.75 -1.89
C SER A 39 11.82 6.11 -2.55
N ALA A 40 10.88 6.52 -3.38
CA ALA A 40 10.88 7.83 -4.01
C ALA A 40 10.62 8.96 -3.01
N ALA A 41 9.68 8.80 -2.07
CA ALA A 41 9.41 9.76 -1.01
C ALA A 41 10.69 10.14 -0.25
N ARG A 42 11.51 9.14 0.13
CA ARG A 42 12.80 9.34 0.81
C ARG A 42 13.85 10.09 -0.01
N ARG A 43 13.70 10.18 -1.34
CA ARG A 43 14.63 10.89 -2.23
C ARG A 43 14.16 12.31 -2.56
N LEU A 44 12.95 12.69 -2.16
CA LEU A 44 12.43 14.02 -2.46
C LEU A 44 13.26 15.09 -1.72
N PRO A 45 13.61 16.20 -2.40
CA PRO A 45 14.25 17.32 -1.75
C PRO A 45 13.30 17.95 -0.72
N ALA A 46 13.77 18.11 0.52
CA ALA A 46 12.98 18.63 1.64
C ALA A 46 13.77 19.65 2.46
N GLU A 47 13.81 20.89 1.96
CA GLU A 47 14.61 21.99 2.51
C GLU A 47 13.92 22.65 3.71
N THR A 48 12.59 22.79 3.63
CA THR A 48 11.80 23.40 4.70
C THR A 48 11.27 22.37 5.70
N ALA A 49 10.93 22.80 6.91
CA ALA A 49 10.31 21.94 7.91
C ALA A 49 8.98 21.33 7.41
N TRP A 50 8.18 22.12 6.69
CA TRP A 50 6.92 21.67 6.09
C TRP A 50 7.11 20.61 5.01
N GLN A 51 8.16 20.73 4.18
CA GLN A 51 8.48 19.71 3.18
C GLN A 51 8.90 18.40 3.83
N ARG A 52 9.73 18.44 4.89
CA ARG A 52 10.10 17.23 5.63
C ARG A 52 8.89 16.56 6.26
N GLN A 53 8.03 17.34 6.90
CA GLN A 53 6.77 16.84 7.47
C GLN A 53 5.87 16.22 6.40
N ALA A 54 5.77 16.81 5.20
CA ALA A 54 4.97 16.25 4.12
C ALA A 54 5.53 14.90 3.61
N VAL A 55 6.85 14.77 3.50
CA VAL A 55 7.52 13.51 3.12
C VAL A 55 7.32 12.43 4.19
N GLU A 56 7.42 12.78 5.46
CA GLU A 56 7.14 11.86 6.58
C GLU A 56 5.68 11.41 6.55
N THR A 57 4.74 12.37 6.45
CA THR A 57 3.30 12.10 6.41
C THR A 57 2.92 11.14 5.28
N VAL A 58 3.41 11.40 4.06
CA VAL A 58 3.09 10.51 2.92
C VAL A 58 3.76 9.15 3.06
N THR A 59 4.95 9.08 3.67
CA THR A 59 5.64 7.80 3.90
C THR A 59 4.87 6.92 4.89
N ASP A 60 4.40 7.51 5.99
CA ASP A 60 3.61 6.82 7.00
C ASP A 60 2.26 6.38 6.43
N GLU A 61 1.61 7.26 5.68
CA GLU A 61 0.36 6.96 4.99
C GLU A 61 0.49 5.76 4.03
N LEU A 62 1.61 5.66 3.30
CA LEU A 62 1.88 4.52 2.40
C LEU A 62 2.10 3.21 3.17
N PHE A 63 2.58 3.25 4.42
CA PHE A 63 2.64 2.06 5.27
C PHE A 63 1.24 1.67 5.76
N THR A 64 0.46 2.63 6.25
CA THR A 64 -0.94 2.42 6.67
C THR A 64 -1.77 1.83 5.53
N LEU A 65 -1.70 2.39 4.32
CA LEU A 65 -2.42 1.88 3.16
C LEU A 65 -2.05 0.42 2.83
N GLN A 66 -0.76 0.06 2.95
CA GLN A 66 -0.35 -1.32 2.71
C GLN A 66 -0.99 -2.29 3.70
N ALA A 67 -1.07 -1.89 4.98
CA ALA A 67 -1.71 -2.67 6.02
C ALA A 67 -3.23 -2.75 5.81
N GLU A 68 -3.89 -1.63 5.50
CA GLU A 68 -5.34 -1.60 5.25
C GLU A 68 -5.75 -2.46 4.06
N ILE A 69 -4.97 -2.44 2.97
CA ILE A 69 -5.21 -3.31 1.80
C ILE A 69 -5.06 -4.79 2.18
N ALA A 70 -3.99 -5.13 2.90
CA ALA A 70 -3.77 -6.50 3.35
C ALA A 70 -4.88 -6.98 4.30
N TYR A 71 -5.32 -6.11 5.22
CA TYR A 71 -6.44 -6.37 6.11
C TYR A 71 -7.72 -6.61 5.32
N SER A 72 -8.06 -5.70 4.39
CA SER A 72 -9.27 -5.79 3.57
C SER A 72 -9.29 -7.07 2.72
N ALA A 73 -8.15 -7.43 2.13
CA ALA A 73 -8.00 -8.67 1.37
C ALA A 73 -8.18 -9.93 2.23
N LEU A 74 -7.53 -10.00 3.39
CA LEU A 74 -7.67 -11.13 4.31
C LEU A 74 -9.09 -11.24 4.85
N HIS A 75 -9.70 -10.11 5.23
CA HIS A 75 -11.03 -10.08 5.82
C HIS A 75 -12.12 -10.45 4.81
N ALA A 76 -12.04 -9.98 3.57
CA ALA A 76 -13.02 -10.28 2.52
C ALA A 76 -12.87 -11.70 1.93
N SER A 77 -11.69 -12.32 2.07
CA SER A 77 -11.36 -13.57 1.39
C SER A 77 -10.62 -14.55 2.30
N LEU A 78 -11.16 -14.77 3.51
CA LEU A 78 -10.55 -15.57 4.57
C LEU A 78 -10.11 -16.97 4.10
N ASP A 79 -10.94 -17.64 3.30
CA ASP A 79 -10.70 -19.02 2.84
C ASP A 79 -10.03 -19.10 1.45
N ALA A 80 -9.81 -17.97 0.77
CA ALA A 80 -9.20 -17.98 -0.55
C ALA A 80 -7.72 -18.39 -0.47
N ALA A 81 -7.24 -19.24 -1.38
CA ALA A 81 -5.82 -19.59 -1.43
C ALA A 81 -4.93 -18.33 -1.58
N ASP A 82 -5.39 -17.38 -2.39
CA ASP A 82 -4.80 -16.04 -2.56
C ASP A 82 -5.86 -14.96 -2.26
N PRO A 83 -5.91 -14.44 -1.01
CA PRO A 83 -6.88 -13.43 -0.60
C PRO A 83 -6.76 -12.13 -1.40
N LEU A 84 -5.53 -11.73 -1.76
CA LEU A 84 -5.31 -10.50 -2.51
C LEU A 84 -5.83 -10.63 -3.96
N ALA A 85 -5.57 -11.75 -4.63
CA ALA A 85 -6.09 -11.98 -5.96
C ALA A 85 -7.63 -12.00 -5.99
N ALA A 86 -8.27 -12.63 -5.01
CA ALA A 86 -9.73 -12.64 -4.88
C ALA A 86 -10.27 -11.20 -4.66
N TRP A 87 -9.72 -10.50 -3.67
CA TRP A 87 -10.12 -9.13 -3.32
C TRP A 87 -9.94 -8.13 -4.47
N THR A 88 -8.81 -8.22 -5.19
CA THR A 88 -8.53 -7.34 -6.34
C THR A 88 -9.47 -7.59 -7.51
N LYS A 89 -9.83 -8.85 -7.77
CA LYS A 89 -10.78 -9.21 -8.83
C LYS A 89 -12.15 -8.59 -8.59
N GLU A 90 -12.64 -8.63 -7.35
CA GLU A 90 -13.92 -8.01 -6.97
C GLU A 90 -13.91 -6.48 -7.07
N ARG A 91 -12.74 -5.87 -6.94
CA ARG A 91 -12.55 -4.41 -6.90
C ARG A 91 -11.83 -3.85 -8.12
N ALA A 92 -11.77 -4.60 -9.21
CA ALA A 92 -10.96 -4.27 -10.38
C ALA A 92 -11.22 -2.85 -10.92
N THR A 93 -12.49 -2.44 -11.03
CA THR A 93 -12.86 -1.10 -11.50
C THR A 93 -12.39 0.01 -10.56
N ALA A 94 -12.53 -0.19 -9.25
CA ALA A 94 -12.11 0.79 -8.24
C ALA A 94 -10.57 0.89 -8.14
N LEU A 95 -9.87 -0.22 -8.36
CA LEU A 95 -8.41 -0.30 -8.29
C LEU A 95 -7.69 0.14 -9.57
N ALA A 96 -8.38 0.16 -10.71
CA ALA A 96 -7.78 0.47 -12.01
C ALA A 96 -6.92 1.75 -12.03
N PRO A 97 -7.34 2.89 -11.44
CA PRO A 97 -6.49 4.09 -11.39
C PRO A 97 -5.20 3.90 -10.59
N ALA A 98 -5.28 3.21 -9.44
CA ALA A 98 -4.10 2.95 -8.61
C ALA A 98 -3.14 1.97 -9.30
N GLU A 99 -3.66 0.98 -10.02
CA GLU A 99 -2.85 0.04 -10.80
C GLU A 99 -2.15 0.71 -11.98
N ALA A 100 -2.79 1.68 -12.64
CA ALA A 100 -2.16 2.48 -13.69
C ALA A 100 -0.94 3.25 -13.14
N ILE A 101 -1.09 3.93 -12.00
CA ILE A 101 0.03 4.63 -11.34
C ILE A 101 1.13 3.63 -10.97
N ALA A 102 0.79 2.48 -10.40
CA ALA A 102 1.76 1.45 -10.07
C ALA A 102 2.51 0.92 -11.32
N ALA A 103 1.83 0.81 -12.47
CA ALA A 103 2.46 0.44 -13.73
C ALA A 103 3.45 1.50 -14.23
N GLU A 104 3.09 2.79 -14.14
CA GLU A 104 4.00 3.90 -14.48
C GLU A 104 5.27 3.89 -13.63
N LEU A 105 5.13 3.68 -12.32
CA LEU A 105 6.27 3.59 -11.40
C LEU A 105 7.20 2.42 -11.73
N ARG A 106 6.63 1.25 -12.05
CA ARG A 106 7.43 0.09 -12.49
C ARG A 106 8.11 0.31 -13.84
N ALA A 107 7.54 1.14 -14.70
CA ALA A 107 8.15 1.53 -15.97
C ALA A 107 9.30 2.55 -15.80
N GLY A 108 9.62 2.95 -14.56
CA GLY A 108 10.74 3.83 -14.25
C GLY A 108 10.36 5.29 -14.05
N ALA A 109 9.06 5.61 -13.94
CA ALA A 109 8.64 6.96 -13.55
C ALA A 109 9.22 7.33 -12.19
N THR A 110 9.68 8.58 -12.04
CA THR A 110 10.15 9.11 -10.77
C THR A 110 9.04 9.98 -10.19
N PRO A 111 8.29 9.51 -9.17
CA PRO A 111 7.16 10.27 -8.65
C PRO A 111 7.66 11.46 -7.84
N ASP A 112 6.99 12.59 -8.03
CA ASP A 112 7.07 13.74 -7.13
C ASP A 112 6.07 13.60 -5.96
N LEU A 113 6.09 14.56 -5.04
CA LEU A 113 5.19 14.55 -3.89
C LEU A 113 3.70 14.53 -4.30
N ALA A 114 3.34 15.24 -5.37
CA ALA A 114 1.96 15.32 -5.83
C ALA A 114 1.47 13.97 -6.36
N MET A 115 2.30 13.28 -7.14
CA MET A 115 2.01 11.93 -7.64
C MET A 115 1.83 10.93 -6.48
N LEU A 116 2.66 11.02 -5.43
CA LEU A 116 2.51 10.17 -4.24
C LEU A 116 1.18 10.42 -3.51
N VAL A 117 0.80 11.69 -3.33
CA VAL A 117 -0.49 12.05 -2.71
C VAL A 117 -1.68 11.56 -3.53
N VAL A 118 -1.61 11.70 -4.87
CA VAL A 118 -2.65 11.18 -5.77
C VAL A 118 -2.74 9.67 -5.65
N ALA A 119 -1.61 8.96 -5.66
CA ALA A 119 -1.58 7.51 -5.51
C ALA A 119 -2.22 7.05 -4.19
N SER A 120 -1.83 7.66 -3.07
CA SER A 120 -2.41 7.38 -1.74
C SER A 120 -3.92 7.58 -1.71
N ARG A 121 -4.40 8.66 -2.33
CA ARG A 121 -5.84 8.95 -2.40
C ARG A 121 -6.60 7.91 -3.23
N GLN A 122 -6.08 7.51 -4.39
CA GLN A 122 -6.72 6.49 -5.23
C GLN A 122 -6.83 5.15 -4.50
N LEU A 123 -5.78 4.75 -3.78
CA LEU A 123 -5.80 3.53 -2.97
C LEU A 123 -6.82 3.62 -1.83
N ARG A 124 -6.89 4.76 -1.13
CA ARG A 124 -7.89 4.96 -0.08
C ARG A 124 -9.31 4.92 -0.61
N GLN A 125 -9.57 5.48 -1.79
CA GLN A 125 -10.87 5.42 -2.43
C GLN A 125 -11.27 3.98 -2.79
N ALA A 126 -10.32 3.12 -3.15
CA ALA A 126 -10.59 1.73 -3.44
C ALA A 126 -10.82 0.83 -2.20
N LEU A 127 -10.51 1.34 -0.99
CA LEU A 127 -10.77 0.67 0.28
C LEU A 127 -12.18 0.94 0.83
N GLY A 128 -12.85 2.01 0.36
CA GLY A 128 -14.17 2.47 0.83
C GLY A 128 -15.34 2.01 -0.03
#